data_AF-A0A317U1H2-F1
#
_entry.id   AF-A0A317U1H2-F1
#
_cell.length_a   1.000
_cell.length_b   1.000
_cell.length_c   1.000
_cell.angle_alpha   90.00
_cell.angle_beta   90.00
_cell.angle_gamma   90.00
#
_symmetry.space_group_name_H-M   'P 1'
#
loop_
_entity.id
_entity.type
_entity.pdbx_description
1 polymer ?
#
loop_
_entity_poly.entity_id
_entity_poly.type
_entity_poly.pdbx_seq_one_letter_code
_entity_poly.pdbx_strand_id
1 'polypeptide(L)' 'MENFIKIMLEKFSLQPSFLEMEVTESQMMSDPKRSMEVLSSLQKLGVQISIDDFGVGYSSFEYLKKFRPTE' A
#
# COMPACT_ATOMS: atom_id res chain seq x y z
N MET A 1 7.93 9.81 -0.33
CA MET A 1 6.45 9.73 -0.42
C MET A 1 5.84 9.68 0.98
N GLU A 2 6.24 8.76 1.85
CA GLU A 2 5.81 8.69 3.26
C GLU A 2 5.86 10.04 4.00
N ASN A 3 6.99 10.76 3.92
CA ASN A 3 7.12 12.07 4.57
C ASN A 3 6.07 13.09 4.10
N PHE A 4 5.71 13.07 2.82
CA PHE A 4 4.68 13.96 2.28
C PHE A 4 3.30 13.59 2.83
N ILE A 5 2.96 12.30 2.83
CA ILE A 5 1.67 11.82 3.35
C ILE A 5 1.54 12.15 4.83
N LYS A 6 2.59 11.91 5.63
CA LYS A 6 2.61 12.26 7.05
C LYS A 6 2.37 13.76 7.29
N ILE A 7 3.09 14.63 6.58
CA ILE A 7 2.92 16.09 6.69
C ILE A 7 1.48 16.50 6.34
N MET A 8 0.89 15.89 5.32
CA MET A 8 -0.48 16.22 4.91
C MET A 8 -1.51 15.75 5.94
N LEU A 9 -1.37 14.54 6.47
CA LEU A 9 -2.24 14.02 7.53
C LEU A 9 -2.18 14.91 8.78
N GLU A 10 -0.98 15.33 9.20
CA GLU A 10 -0.79 16.27 10.31
C GLU A 10 -1.41 17.64 10.02
N LYS A 11 -1.20 18.19 8.81
CA LYS A 11 -1.73 19.48 8.38
C LYS A 11 -3.27 19.53 8.44
N PHE A 12 -3.94 18.44 8.12
CA PHE A 12 -5.40 18.34 8.12
C PHE A 12 -5.97 17.69 9.39
N SER A 13 -5.13 17.39 10.39
CA SER A 13 -5.54 16.69 11.61
C SER A 13 -6.30 15.38 11.34
N LEU A 14 -5.89 14.65 10.31
CA LEU A 14 -6.50 13.38 9.91
C LEU A 14 -5.74 12.20 10.52
N GLN A 15 -6.49 11.22 11.03
CA GLN A 15 -5.91 9.96 11.46
C GLN A 15 -5.45 9.18 10.21
N PRO A 16 -4.23 8.59 10.21
CA PRO A 16 -3.75 7.81 9.08
C PRO A 16 -4.70 6.69 8.64
N SER A 17 -5.44 6.10 9.58
CA SER A 17 -6.41 5.03 9.35
C SER A 17 -7.65 5.46 8.56
N PHE A 18 -7.85 6.76 8.31
CA PHE A 18 -8.91 7.26 7.44
C PHE A 18 -8.46 7.38 5.98
N LEU A 19 -7.18 7.16 5.70
CA LEU A 19 -6.64 7.11 4.36
C LEU A 19 -6.47 5.65 3.95
N GLU A 20 -7.11 5.30 2.85
CA GLU A 20 -6.90 4.05 2.15
C GLU A 20 -6.15 4.33 0.84
N MET A 21 -5.19 3.47 0.51
CA MET A 21 -4.47 3.50 -0.76
C MET A 21 -4.69 2.18 -1.48
N GLU A 22 -5.43 2.27 -2.57
CA GLU A 22 -5.66 1.17 -3.50
C GLU A 22 -4.53 1.11 -4.53
N VAL A 23 -4.01 -0.09 -4.78
CA VAL A 23 -3.04 -0.36 -5.84
C VAL A 23 -3.45 -1.58 -6.63
N THR A 24 -3.25 -1.56 -7.95
CA THR A 24 -3.55 -2.76 -8.74
C THR A 24 -2.42 -3.77 -8.64
N GLU A 25 -2.75 -5.05 -8.85
CA GLU A 25 -1.75 -6.12 -8.88
C GLU A 25 -0.62 -5.85 -9.88
N SER A 26 -0.98 -5.38 -11.09
CA SER A 26 0.00 -5.07 -12.14
C SER A 26 0.96 -3.95 -11.74
N GLN A 27 0.48 -2.92 -11.04
CA GLN A 27 1.34 -1.85 -10.52
C GLN A 27 2.30 -2.38 -9.47
N MET A 28 1.81 -3.20 -8.53
CA MET A 28 2.63 -3.81 -7.49
C MET A 28 3.73 -4.68 -8.12
N MET A 29 3.38 -5.49 -9.13
CA MET A 29 4.29 -6.45 -9.76
C MET A 29 5.30 -5.84 -10.73
N SER A 30 5.12 -4.57 -11.13
CA SER A 30 6.08 -3.87 -12.00
C SER A 30 7.46 -3.68 -11.36
N ASP A 31 7.50 -3.43 -10.05
CA ASP A 31 8.69 -3.40 -9.20
C ASP A 31 8.31 -3.90 -7.80
N PRO A 32 8.22 -5.24 -7.60
CA PRO A 32 7.68 -5.82 -6.37
C PRO A 32 8.47 -5.38 -5.14
N LYS A 33 9.80 -5.32 -5.23
CA LYS A 33 10.64 -4.99 -4.08
C LYS A 33 10.39 -3.56 -3.61
N ARG A 34 10.41 -2.60 -4.53
CA ARG A 34 10.17 -1.20 -4.21
C ARG A 34 8.73 -0.96 -3.74
N SER A 35 7.75 -1.58 -4.40
CA SER A 35 6.34 -1.48 -4.01
C SER A 35 6.15 -1.97 -2.58
N MET A 36 6.73 -3.12 -2.23
CA MET A 36 6.70 -3.65 -0.87
C MET A 36 7.30 -2.69 0.16
N GLU A 37 8.49 -2.13 -0.13
CA GLU A 37 9.15 -1.18 0.78
C GLU A 37 8.28 0.05 1.05
N VAL A 38 7.67 0.63 0.01
CA VAL A 38 6.82 1.83 0.12
C VAL A 38 5.50 1.51 0.83
N LEU A 39 4.79 0.48 0.38
CA LEU A 39 3.48 0.15 0.94
C LEU A 39 3.59 -0.31 2.40
N SER A 40 4.65 -1.05 2.77
CA SER A 40 4.90 -1.39 4.17
C SER A 40 5.22 -0.16 5.02
N SER A 41 5.86 0.87 4.47
CA SER A 41 6.15 2.09 5.22
C SER A 41 4.88 2.91 5.46
N LEU A 42 3.96 2.95 4.48
CA LEU A 42 2.64 3.56 4.62
C LEU A 42 1.75 2.79 5.61
N GLN A 43 1.76 1.46 5.56
CA GLN A 43 1.01 0.64 6.52
C GLN A 43 1.52 0.85 7.96
N LYS A 44 2.85 1.00 8.14
CA LYS A 44 3.45 1.36 9.45
C LYS A 44 3.06 2.76 9.94
N LEU A 45 2.79 3.69 9.02
CA LEU A 45 2.23 5.00 9.36
C LEU A 45 0.76 4.91 9.83
N GLY A 46 0.11 3.77 9.59
CA GLY A 46 -1.30 3.52 9.92
C GLY A 46 -2.26 3.72 8.76
N VAL A 47 -1.75 3.92 7.54
CA VAL A 47 -2.55 4.01 6.30
C VAL A 47 -3.06 2.62 5.93
N GLN A 48 -4.32 2.52 5.49
CA GLN A 48 -4.88 1.28 4.98
C GLN A 48 -4.42 1.03 3.55
N ILE A 49 -4.09 -0.21 3.20
CA ILE A 49 -3.64 -0.58 1.86
C ILE A 49 -4.59 -1.65 1.34
N SER A 50 -5.13 -1.44 0.15
CA SER A 50 -5.96 -2.42 -0.56
C SER A 50 -5.39 -2.74 -1.94
N ILE A 51 -5.67 -3.95 -2.42
CA ILE A 51 -5.19 -4.43 -3.72
C ILE A 51 -6.36 -4.70 -4.65
N ASP A 52 -6.40 -3.98 -5.76
CA ASP A 52 -7.44 -4.09 -6.79
C ASP A 52 -7.05 -5.04 -7.94
N ASP A 53 -8.05 -5.51 -8.69
CA ASP A 53 -7.94 -6.45 -9.82
C ASP A 53 -7.20 -7.77 -9.49
N PHE A 54 -7.36 -8.28 -8.27
CA PHE A 54 -6.70 -9.52 -7.86
C PHE A 54 -7.14 -10.72 -8.72
N GLY A 55 -6.16 -11.43 -9.30
CA GLY A 55 -6.39 -12.69 -10.02
C GLY A 55 -6.61 -12.55 -11.53
N VAL A 56 -6.44 -11.35 -12.09
CA VAL A 56 -6.58 -11.09 -13.54
C VAL A 56 -5.23 -11.20 -14.29
N GLY A 57 -4.09 -11.34 -13.58
CA GLY A 57 -2.77 -11.60 -14.18
C GLY A 57 -1.61 -11.81 -13.19
N TYR A 58 -0.51 -12.42 -13.63
CA TYR A 58 0.82 -12.60 -12.99
C TYR A 58 0.92 -12.75 -11.45
N SER A 59 -0.08 -13.35 -10.79
CA SER A 59 -0.07 -13.54 -9.35
C SER A 59 0.98 -14.55 -8.91
N SER A 60 2.15 -14.07 -8.53
CA SER A 60 2.90 -14.74 -7.47
C SER A 60 2.20 -14.42 -6.14
N PHE A 61 1.23 -15.27 -5.79
CA PHE A 61 0.54 -15.30 -4.48
C PHE A 61 1.53 -15.23 -3.29
N GLU A 62 2.79 -15.58 -3.53
CA GLU A 62 3.90 -15.48 -2.59
C GLU A 62 4.18 -14.04 -2.13
N TYR A 63 4.11 -13.03 -3.02
CA TYR A 63 4.36 -11.64 -2.64
C TYR A 63 3.23 -11.06 -1.80
N LEU A 64 1.98 -11.38 -2.15
CA LEU A 64 0.80 -10.98 -1.37
C LEU A 64 0.81 -11.59 0.03
N LYS A 65 1.15 -12.89 0.15
CA LYS A 65 1.33 -13.55 1.45
C LYS A 65 2.40 -12.90 2.32
N LYS A 66 3.47 -12.37 1.69
CA LYS A 66 4.54 -11.64 2.38
C LYS A 66 4.10 -10.24 2.79
N PHE A 67 3.31 -9.55 1.96
CA PHE A 67 2.88 -8.18 2.18
C PHE A 67 1.80 -8.03 3.24
N ARG A 68 0.73 -8.83 3.15
CA ARG A 68 -0.48 -8.75 3.98
C ARG A 68 -1.16 -7.35 3.90
N PRO A 69 -1.84 -7.05 2.78
CA PRO A 69 -2.66 -5.84 2.69
C PRO A 69 -3.75 -5.82 3.76
N THR A 70 -4.31 -4.64 4.01
CA THR A 70 -5.39 -4.45 4.99
C THR A 70 -6.70 -5.04 4.47
N GLU A 71 -6.99 -4.82 3.18
CA GLU A 71 -8.16 -5.37 2.45
C GLU A 71 -7.75 -5.95 1.08
#